data_AF-A0A7Y5VDU6-F1
#
_entry.id   AF-A0A7Y5VDU6-F1
#
_cell.length_a   1.000
_cell.length_b   1.000
_cell.length_c   1.000
_cell.angle_alpha   90.00
_cell.angle_beta   90.00
_cell.angle_gamma   90.00
#
_symmetry.space_group_name_H-M   'P 1'
#
loop_
_entity.id
_entity.type
_entity.pdbx_description
1 polymer ?
#
loop_
_entity_poly.entity_id
_entity_poly.type
_entity_poly.pdbx_seq_one_letter_code
_entity_poly.pdbx_strand_id
1 'polypeptide(L)'
;MDELYDQFERYLEQEMSPQERLEMDVLIKNDPIIAEEFQLYQQIRLAVSRRSAQEKADKQLETQLQLMGKNYFNASDSNSGSPRRFSLNIWLAVAGVAAAVVLAVMFLMPEKDLYKRFREFPDAELTLKGSETENNRLTDAADLFNAGKYDQALTIFSNYLQNDDPNNIEVRYYLALCQMELGNTGYARQVLTNFADSGSAFATDANWFLALAHLRENSYNACRQRLTQIPTDNTYYKDAQKLLKAIEGK
;
A
#
# COMPACT_ATOMS: atom_id res chain seq x y z
N MET A 1 3.00 -15.35 23.34
CA MET A 1 3.03 -14.15 22.49
C MET A 1 1.72 -14.04 21.70
N ASP A 2 1.14 -15.18 21.28
CA ASP A 2 -0.23 -15.28 20.73
C ASP A 2 -1.33 -14.75 21.66
N GLU A 3 -1.20 -15.00 22.97
CA GLU A 3 -2.20 -14.59 23.97
C GLU A 3 -2.46 -13.06 24.02
N LEU A 4 -1.48 -12.22 23.68
CA LEU A 4 -1.64 -10.76 23.68
C LEU A 4 -2.47 -10.27 22.48
N TYR A 5 -2.29 -10.87 21.30
CA TYR A 5 -3.03 -10.48 20.10
C TYR A 5 -4.47 -11.00 20.13
N ASP A 6 -4.69 -12.19 20.70
CA ASP A 6 -6.04 -12.69 21.01
C ASP A 6 -6.78 -11.76 21.97
N GLN A 7 -6.07 -11.23 22.97
CA GLN A 7 -6.61 -10.23 23.87
C GLN A 7 -6.90 -8.90 23.13
N PHE A 8 -6.07 -8.46 22.18
CA PHE A 8 -6.37 -7.30 21.36
C PHE A 8 -7.64 -7.48 20.51
N GLU A 9 -7.84 -8.65 19.89
CA GLU A 9 -9.05 -8.91 19.09
C GLU A 9 -10.30 -8.92 19.98
N ARG A 10 -10.29 -9.69 21.09
CA ARG A 10 -11.41 -9.71 22.06
C ARG A 10 -11.73 -8.32 22.62
N TYR A 11 -10.70 -7.49 22.84
CA TYR A 11 -10.88 -6.10 23.28
C TYR A 11 -11.58 -5.25 22.21
N LEU A 12 -11.17 -5.36 20.94
CA LEU A 12 -11.75 -4.63 19.81
C LEU A 12 -13.17 -5.10 19.45
N GLU A 13 -13.47 -6.38 19.64
CA GLU A 13 -14.78 -6.99 19.40
C GLU A 13 -15.75 -6.82 20.59
N GLN A 14 -15.29 -6.21 21.68
CA GLN A 14 -16.06 -6.01 22.92
C GLN A 14 -16.46 -7.33 23.61
N GLU A 15 -15.64 -8.37 23.47
CA GLU A 15 -15.86 -9.70 24.04
C GLU A 15 -15.14 -9.92 25.40
N MET A 16 -14.44 -8.91 25.90
CA MET A 16 -13.83 -8.92 27.23
C MET A 16 -14.84 -8.61 28.33
N SER A 17 -14.67 -9.25 29.48
CA SER A 17 -15.39 -8.85 30.70
C SER A 17 -14.99 -7.43 31.14
N PRO A 18 -15.81 -6.74 31.95
CA PRO A 18 -15.50 -5.38 32.41
C PRO A 18 -14.16 -5.28 33.16
N GLN A 19 -13.75 -6.35 33.83
CA GLN A 19 -12.49 -6.40 34.58
C GLN A 19 -11.29 -6.60 33.64
N GLU A 20 -11.34 -7.57 32.73
CA GLU A 20 -10.28 -7.79 31.71
C GLU A 20 -10.08 -6.55 30.84
N ARG A 21 -11.16 -5.85 30.49
CA ARG A 21 -11.10 -4.63 29.69
C ARG A 21 -10.39 -3.49 30.44
N LEU A 22 -10.63 -3.35 31.73
CA LEU A 22 -9.94 -2.36 32.57
C LEU A 22 -8.43 -2.68 32.66
N GLU A 23 -8.08 -3.96 32.80
CA GLU A 23 -6.69 -4.43 32.82
C GLU A 23 -6.00 -4.13 31.48
N MET A 24 -6.68 -4.38 30.36
CA MET A 24 -6.18 -4.04 29.02
C MET A 24 -6.02 -2.52 28.82
N ASP A 25 -6.99 -1.71 29.27
CA ASP A 25 -6.88 -0.24 29.22
C ASP A 25 -5.66 0.27 30.01
N VAL A 26 -5.38 -0.34 31.16
CA VAL A 26 -4.21 -0.02 31.99
C VAL A 26 -2.92 -0.43 31.29
N LEU A 27 -2.87 -1.61 30.66
CA LEU A 27 -1.71 -2.11 29.92
C LEU A 27 -1.39 -1.21 28.72
N ILE A 28 -2.39 -0.91 27.87
CA ILE A 28 -2.23 -0.02 26.71
C ILE A 28 -1.79 1.38 27.13
N LYS A 29 -2.26 1.88 28.28
CA LYS A 29 -1.93 3.23 28.73
C LYS A 29 -0.55 3.35 29.37
N ASN A 30 -0.11 2.31 30.09
CA ASN A 30 1.08 2.39 30.93
C ASN A 30 2.32 1.73 30.32
N ASP A 31 2.15 0.86 29.32
CA ASP A 31 3.27 0.24 28.60
C ASP A 31 3.35 0.79 27.17
N PRO A 32 4.36 1.64 26.85
CA PRO A 32 4.54 2.20 25.51
C PRO A 32 4.71 1.16 24.41
N ILE A 33 5.32 0.01 24.72
CA ILE A 33 5.56 -1.07 23.75
C ILE A 33 4.23 -1.73 23.39
N ILE A 34 3.39 -2.03 24.39
CA ILE A 34 2.05 -2.59 24.18
C ILE A 34 1.15 -1.58 23.48
N ALA A 35 1.25 -0.29 23.82
CA ALA A 35 0.49 0.77 23.15
C ALA A 35 0.79 0.82 21.64
N GLU A 36 2.07 0.71 21.29
CA GLU A 36 2.52 0.72 19.90
C GLU A 36 2.08 -0.53 19.14
N GLU A 37 2.24 -1.72 19.73
CA GLU A 37 1.76 -2.98 19.15
C GLU A 37 0.23 -2.99 18.98
N PHE A 38 -0.53 -2.43 19.93
CA PHE A 38 -1.98 -2.32 19.81
C PHE A 38 -2.41 -1.36 18.71
N GLN A 39 -1.70 -0.23 18.55
CA GLN A 39 -1.93 0.68 17.43
C GLN A 39 -1.60 0.03 16.09
N LEU A 40 -0.50 -0.71 16.02
CA LEU A 40 -0.12 -1.47 14.83
C LEU A 40 -1.22 -2.47 14.46
N TYR A 41 -1.70 -3.24 15.45
CA TYR A 41 -2.76 -4.22 15.29
C TYR A 41 -4.06 -3.61 14.75
N GLN A 42 -4.51 -2.49 15.34
CA GLN A 42 -5.70 -1.78 14.86
C GLN A 42 -5.55 -1.30 13.42
N GLN A 43 -4.37 -0.79 13.04
CA GLN A 43 -4.14 -0.30 11.69
C GLN A 43 -4.12 -1.44 10.66
N ILE A 44 -3.56 -2.60 10.99
CA ILE A 44 -3.63 -3.82 10.15
C ILE A 44 -5.11 -4.21 9.94
N ARG A 45 -5.88 -4.33 11.03
CA ARG A 45 -7.30 -4.69 11.00
C ARG A 45 -8.13 -3.72 10.17
N LEU A 46 -7.87 -2.41 10.30
CA LEU A 46 -8.53 -1.37 9.51
C LEU A 46 -8.17 -1.43 8.02
N ALA A 47 -6.91 -1.71 7.68
CA ALA A 47 -6.48 -1.84 6.29
C ALA A 47 -7.17 -3.01 5.60
N VAL A 48 -7.27 -4.17 6.28
CA VAL A 48 -8.03 -5.34 5.80
C VAL A 48 -9.52 -5.01 5.63
N SER A 49 -10.12 -4.34 6.62
CA SER A 49 -11.54 -3.99 6.62
C SER A 49 -11.91 -3.00 5.50
N ARG A 50 -11.16 -1.90 5.34
CA ARG A 50 -11.38 -0.91 4.27
C ARG A 50 -11.30 -1.54 2.89
N ARG A 51 -10.35 -2.45 2.70
CA ARG A 51 -10.19 -3.16 1.44
C ARG A 51 -11.36 -4.08 1.12
N SER A 52 -11.86 -4.83 2.12
CA SER A 52 -13.04 -5.67 1.92
C SER A 52 -14.29 -4.86 1.54
N ALA A 53 -14.41 -3.63 2.04
CA ALA A 53 -15.48 -2.70 1.69
C ALA A 53 -15.29 -2.12 0.27
N GLN A 54 -14.05 -1.79 -0.10
CA GLN A 54 -13.73 -1.26 -1.42
C GLN A 54 -13.89 -2.31 -2.53
N GLU A 55 -13.48 -3.55 -2.30
CA GLU A 55 -13.69 -4.65 -3.27
C GLU A 55 -15.19 -4.91 -3.52
N LYS A 56 -16.03 -4.77 -2.48
CA LYS A 56 -17.49 -4.83 -2.63
C LYS A 56 -18.04 -3.65 -3.44
N ALA A 57 -17.52 -2.44 -3.20
CA ALA A 57 -17.92 -1.25 -3.94
C ALA A 57 -17.52 -1.31 -5.42
N ASP A 58 -16.32 -1.81 -5.72
CA ASP A 58 -15.82 -1.96 -7.08
C ASP A 58 -16.63 -3.01 -7.87
N LYS A 59 -16.96 -4.15 -7.26
CA LYS A 59 -17.87 -5.15 -7.85
C LYS A 59 -19.28 -4.59 -8.10
N GLN A 60 -19.78 -3.73 -7.20
CA GLN A 60 -21.06 -3.05 -7.39
C GLN A 60 -21.02 -2.05 -8.54
N LEU A 61 -19.94 -1.26 -8.64
CA LEU A 61 -19.73 -0.31 -9.73
C LEU A 61 -19.61 -1.03 -11.08
N GLU A 62 -18.86 -2.12 -11.15
CA GLU A 62 -18.75 -2.95 -12.35
C GLU A 62 -20.12 -3.47 -12.79
N THR A 63 -20.91 -3.99 -11.85
CA THR A 63 -22.28 -4.47 -12.11
C THR A 63 -23.17 -3.34 -12.64
N GLN A 64 -23.09 -2.13 -12.06
CA GLN A 64 -23.85 -0.97 -12.53
C GLN A 64 -23.41 -0.50 -13.92
N LEU A 65 -22.10 -0.48 -14.20
CA LEU A 65 -21.56 -0.11 -15.51
C LEU A 65 -21.94 -1.13 -16.59
N GLN A 66 -21.95 -2.43 -16.27
CA GLN A 66 -22.44 -3.46 -17.20
C GLN A 66 -23.94 -3.32 -17.48
N LEU A 67 -24.76 -3.00 -16.47
CA LEU A 67 -26.18 -2.72 -16.64
C LEU A 67 -26.43 -1.46 -17.49
N MET A 68 -25.70 -0.37 -17.22
CA MET A 68 -25.80 0.87 -17.99
C MET A 68 -25.31 0.69 -19.43
N GLY A 69 -24.20 -0.02 -19.63
CA GLY A 69 -23.68 -0.34 -20.96
C GLY A 69 -24.66 -1.19 -21.78
N LYS A 70 -25.29 -2.19 -21.16
CA LYS A 70 -26.29 -3.03 -21.82
C LYS A 70 -27.55 -2.23 -22.21
N ASN A 71 -27.91 -1.20 -21.44
CA ASN A 71 -29.04 -0.32 -21.77
C ASN A 71 -28.70 0.70 -22.87
N TYR A 72 -27.46 1.20 -22.93
CA TYR A 72 -27.03 2.12 -23.99
C TYR A 72 -26.81 1.44 -25.34
N PHE A 73 -26.27 0.21 -25.36
CA PHE A 73 -26.03 -0.52 -26.62
C PHE A 73 -27.29 -1.20 -27.18
N ASN A 74 -28.30 -1.52 -26.37
CA ASN A 74 -29.57 -2.09 -26.85
C ASN A 74 -30.64 -1.05 -27.21
N ALA A 75 -30.44 0.24 -26.87
CA ALA A 75 -31.41 1.32 -27.17
C ALA A 75 -31.21 1.98 -28.54
N SER A 76 -30.23 1.56 -29.34
CA SER A 76 -29.91 2.22 -30.62
C SER A 76 -30.67 1.70 -31.85
N ASP A 77 -31.65 0.81 -31.68
CA ASP A 77 -32.35 0.14 -32.78
C ASP A 77 -33.84 0.51 -32.98
N SER A 78 -34.32 1.66 -32.49
CA SER A 78 -35.65 2.12 -32.93
C SER A 78 -35.88 3.63 -33.02
N ASN A 79 -36.38 4.01 -34.21
CA ASN A 79 -37.11 5.22 -34.59
C ASN A 79 -36.36 6.51 -34.94
N SER A 80 -36.15 6.62 -36.25
CA SER A 80 -36.39 7.77 -37.14
C SER A 80 -36.99 9.05 -36.53
N GLY A 81 -36.20 10.11 -36.53
CA GLY A 81 -36.65 11.50 -36.50
C GLY A 81 -35.63 12.37 -37.25
N SER A 82 -36.06 13.14 -38.25
CA SER A 82 -35.22 13.81 -39.24
C SER A 82 -34.04 14.61 -38.64
N PRO A 83 -32.81 14.52 -39.19
CA PRO A 83 -31.68 15.25 -38.64
C PRO A 83 -31.76 16.72 -39.04
N ARG A 84 -31.92 17.60 -38.05
CA ARG A 84 -31.58 19.02 -38.20
C ARG A 84 -30.07 19.06 -38.45
N ARG A 85 -29.66 19.43 -39.67
CA ARG A 85 -28.27 19.49 -40.12
C ARG A 85 -27.50 20.57 -39.35
N PHE A 86 -27.05 20.26 -38.13
CA PHE A 86 -25.94 20.97 -37.49
C PHE A 86 -24.66 20.19 -37.79
N SER A 87 -23.65 20.88 -38.31
CA SER A 87 -22.47 20.26 -38.93
C SER A 87 -21.62 19.48 -37.93
N LEU A 88 -21.75 18.14 -37.95
CA LEU A 88 -20.93 17.18 -37.19
C LEU A 88 -19.42 17.41 -37.32
N ASN A 89 -18.96 18.03 -38.41
CA ASN A 89 -17.55 18.32 -38.65
C ASN A 89 -16.93 19.24 -37.59
N ILE A 90 -17.72 20.11 -36.94
CA ILE A 90 -17.21 21.02 -35.90
C ILE A 90 -17.01 20.26 -34.57
N TRP A 91 -17.90 19.34 -34.22
CA TRP A 91 -17.77 18.54 -32.99
C TRP A 91 -16.67 17.47 -33.10
N LEU A 92 -16.50 16.84 -34.27
CA LEU A 92 -15.41 15.90 -34.50
C LEU A 92 -14.04 16.59 -34.49
N ALA A 93 -13.94 17.80 -35.03
CA ALA A 93 -12.70 18.58 -34.98
C ALA A 93 -12.35 19.02 -33.55
N VAL A 94 -13.34 19.49 -32.77
CA VAL A 94 -13.11 19.90 -31.36
C VAL A 94 -12.79 18.70 -30.47
N ALA A 95 -13.47 17.57 -30.64
CA ALA A 95 -13.19 16.34 -29.89
C ALA A 95 -11.81 15.76 -30.22
N GLY A 96 -11.41 15.78 -31.51
CA GLY A 96 -10.09 15.33 -31.94
C GLY A 96 -8.96 16.20 -31.40
N VAL A 97 -9.12 17.53 -31.37
CA VAL A 97 -8.12 18.45 -30.81
C VAL A 97 -8.03 18.31 -29.30
N ALA A 98 -9.15 18.16 -28.58
CA ALA A 98 -9.12 17.93 -27.13
C ALA A 98 -8.44 16.59 -26.78
N ALA A 99 -8.74 15.51 -27.50
CA ALA A 99 -8.09 14.22 -27.31
C ALA A 99 -6.59 14.27 -27.64
N ALA A 100 -6.19 14.96 -28.72
CA ALA A 100 -4.79 15.14 -29.08
C ALA A 100 -4.04 16.00 -28.06
N VAL A 101 -4.66 17.02 -27.48
CA VAL A 101 -4.06 17.84 -26.41
C VAL A 101 -3.90 17.03 -25.12
N VAL A 102 -4.91 16.23 -24.74
CA VAL A 102 -4.80 15.33 -23.58
C VAL A 102 -3.70 14.28 -23.80
N LEU A 103 -3.65 13.65 -24.97
CA LEU A 103 -2.61 12.68 -25.31
C LEU A 103 -1.22 13.33 -25.39
N ALA A 104 -1.11 14.54 -25.93
CA ALA A 104 0.14 15.30 -25.98
C ALA A 104 0.60 15.70 -24.57
N VAL A 105 -0.31 16.13 -23.69
CA VAL A 105 0.00 16.44 -22.28
C VAL A 105 0.41 15.17 -21.53
N MET A 106 -0.21 14.03 -21.82
CA MET A 106 0.10 12.73 -21.22
C MET A 106 1.44 12.15 -21.70
N PHE A 107 1.83 12.34 -22.97
CA PHE A 107 3.08 11.83 -23.54
C PHE A 107 4.28 12.80 -23.46
N LEU A 108 4.06 14.12 -23.38
CA LEU A 108 5.14 15.13 -23.34
C LEU A 108 5.50 15.59 -21.92
N MET A 109 4.79 15.13 -20.88
CA MET A 109 5.25 15.34 -19.51
C MET A 109 6.39 14.35 -19.17
N PRO A 110 7.62 14.82 -18.91
CA PRO A 110 8.64 13.94 -18.33
C PRO A 110 8.12 13.39 -17.00
N GLU A 111 8.45 12.15 -16.65
CA GLU A 111 8.10 11.55 -15.35
C GLU A 111 8.67 12.41 -14.21
N LYS A 112 7.86 13.37 -13.72
CA LYS A 112 8.19 14.23 -12.58
C LYS A 112 8.09 13.49 -11.25
N ASP A 113 7.52 12.28 -11.27
CA ASP A 113 7.31 11.47 -10.09
C ASP A 113 8.60 10.74 -9.71
N LEU A 114 9.45 11.45 -8.94
CA LEU A 114 10.70 10.91 -8.43
C LEU A 114 10.48 9.60 -7.67
N TYR A 115 9.34 9.42 -7.01
CA TYR A 115 9.03 8.18 -6.32
C TYR A 115 8.97 7.00 -7.30
N LYS A 116 8.21 7.12 -8.40
CA LYS A 116 8.10 6.05 -9.41
C LYS A 116 9.45 5.64 -10.02
N ARG A 117 10.38 6.59 -10.14
CA ARG A 117 11.72 6.35 -10.67
C ARG A 117 12.61 5.53 -9.74
N PHE A 118 12.41 5.64 -8.43
CA PHE A 118 13.30 5.04 -7.42
C PHE A 118 12.65 3.92 -6.59
N ARG A 119 11.35 3.64 -6.75
CA ARG A 119 10.59 2.70 -5.91
C ARG A 119 10.84 1.21 -6.15
N GLU A 120 11.93 0.80 -6.81
CA GLU A 120 12.18 -0.63 -7.03
C GLU A 120 12.30 -1.35 -5.68
N PHE A 121 11.48 -2.40 -5.49
CA PHE A 121 11.50 -3.23 -4.29
C PHE A 121 12.46 -4.41 -4.45
N PRO A 122 13.02 -4.92 -3.34
CA PRO A 122 13.76 -6.16 -3.37
C PRO A 122 12.80 -7.31 -3.71
N ASP A 123 13.32 -8.31 -4.41
CA ASP A 123 12.59 -9.56 -4.58
C ASP A 123 12.36 -10.21 -3.20
N ALA A 124 11.11 -10.55 -2.94
CA ALA A 124 10.72 -11.32 -1.77
C ALA A 124 11.09 -12.79 -1.96
N GLU A 125 11.99 -13.30 -1.12
CA GLU A 125 12.32 -14.71 -1.01
C GLU A 125 12.00 -15.19 0.42
N LEU A 126 10.73 -15.47 0.69
CA LEU A 126 10.29 -15.98 1.98
C LEU A 126 10.36 -17.51 1.98
N THR A 127 11.45 -18.07 2.52
CA THR A 127 11.56 -19.50 2.78
C THR A 127 11.64 -19.75 4.28
N LEU A 128 10.49 -20.05 4.90
CA LEU A 128 10.46 -20.34 6.33
C LEU A 128 10.88 -21.78 6.64
N LYS A 129 11.41 -21.97 7.85
CA LYS A 129 11.51 -23.29 8.51
C LYS A 129 10.17 -23.60 9.20
N GLY A 130 9.11 -23.78 8.43
CA GLY A 130 7.76 -24.12 8.92
C GLY A 130 7.23 -25.45 8.37
N SER A 131 5.94 -25.73 8.59
CA SER A 131 5.27 -26.85 7.94
C SER A 131 5.13 -26.60 6.43
N GLU A 132 5.07 -27.65 5.60
CA GLU A 132 4.96 -27.50 4.12
C GLU A 132 3.77 -26.63 3.70
N THR A 133 2.68 -26.60 4.48
CA THR A 133 1.46 -25.84 4.14
C THR A 133 1.61 -24.34 4.43
N GLU A 134 2.26 -23.97 5.53
CA GLU A 134 2.56 -22.56 5.86
C GLU A 134 3.62 -21.98 4.91
N ASN A 135 4.64 -22.79 4.59
CA ASN A 135 5.68 -22.42 3.63
C ASN A 135 5.10 -22.10 2.24
N ASN A 136 4.11 -22.86 1.78
CA ASN A 136 3.47 -22.60 0.50
C ASN A 136 2.73 -21.24 0.46
N ARG A 137 2.03 -20.86 1.54
CA ARG A 137 1.25 -19.60 1.57
C ARG A 137 2.12 -18.35 1.52
N LEU A 138 3.23 -18.33 2.26
CA LEU A 138 4.13 -17.18 2.25
C LEU A 138 4.99 -17.12 0.99
N THR A 139 5.30 -18.27 0.39
CA THR A 139 5.90 -18.32 -0.95
C THR A 139 4.94 -17.72 -1.99
N ASP A 140 3.66 -18.10 -1.96
CA ASP A 140 2.64 -17.50 -2.83
C ASP A 140 2.53 -15.98 -2.62
N ALA A 141 2.57 -15.51 -1.38
CA ALA A 141 2.53 -14.08 -1.06
C ALA A 141 3.77 -13.33 -1.58
N ALA A 142 4.95 -13.94 -1.50
CA ALA A 142 6.19 -13.41 -2.05
C ALA A 142 6.12 -13.33 -3.59
N ASP A 143 5.62 -14.37 -4.25
CA ASP A 143 5.41 -14.36 -5.70
C ASP A 143 4.42 -13.27 -6.13
N LEU A 144 3.33 -13.09 -5.38
CA LEU A 144 2.38 -12.01 -5.61
C LEU A 144 3.03 -10.63 -5.42
N PHE A 145 3.87 -10.46 -4.39
CA PHE A 145 4.63 -9.23 -4.15
C PHE A 145 5.56 -8.91 -5.33
N ASN A 146 6.35 -9.90 -5.75
CA ASN A 146 7.29 -9.79 -6.87
C ASN A 146 6.56 -9.51 -8.20
N ALA A 147 5.34 -10.04 -8.36
CA ALA A 147 4.47 -9.75 -9.49
C ALA A 147 3.76 -8.37 -9.42
N GLY A 148 4.03 -7.57 -8.38
CA GLY A 148 3.42 -6.25 -8.17
C GLY A 148 1.95 -6.30 -7.74
N LYS A 149 1.43 -7.48 -7.37
CA LYS A 149 0.08 -7.68 -6.83
C LYS A 149 0.10 -7.43 -5.32
N TYR A 150 0.50 -6.22 -4.95
CA TYR A 150 0.70 -5.81 -3.55
C TYR A 150 -0.55 -5.94 -2.71
N ASP A 151 -1.72 -5.78 -3.34
CA ASP A 151 -2.98 -6.04 -2.68
C ASP A 151 -3.04 -7.54 -2.30
N GLN A 152 -2.97 -8.47 -3.24
CA GLN A 152 -3.13 -9.91 -2.93
C GLN A 152 -2.08 -10.38 -1.90
N ALA A 153 -0.83 -9.93 -2.06
CA ALA A 153 0.23 -10.18 -1.08
C ALA A 153 -0.13 -9.64 0.31
N LEU A 154 -0.65 -8.41 0.41
CA LEU A 154 -1.05 -7.79 1.67
C LEU A 154 -2.07 -8.64 2.44
N THR A 155 -3.05 -9.25 1.75
CA THR A 155 -4.06 -10.09 2.41
C THR A 155 -3.40 -11.29 3.09
N ILE A 156 -2.50 -11.96 2.39
CA ILE A 156 -1.86 -13.17 2.90
C ILE A 156 -0.92 -12.80 4.05
N PHE A 157 -0.10 -11.75 3.89
CA PHE A 157 0.78 -11.28 4.96
C PHE A 157 0.01 -10.85 6.21
N SER A 158 -1.11 -10.13 6.05
CA SER A 158 -1.94 -9.71 7.18
C SER A 158 -2.56 -10.91 7.90
N ASN A 159 -3.05 -11.90 7.15
CA ASN A 159 -3.62 -13.11 7.72
C ASN A 159 -2.56 -13.91 8.49
N TYR A 160 -1.35 -14.04 7.94
CA TYR A 160 -0.24 -14.72 8.59
C TYR A 160 0.17 -14.03 9.91
N LEU A 161 0.33 -12.71 9.91
CA LEU A 161 0.66 -11.97 11.14
C LEU A 161 -0.47 -12.01 12.17
N GLN A 162 -1.72 -12.20 11.76
CA GLN A 162 -2.84 -12.26 12.70
C GLN A 162 -2.99 -13.64 13.34
N ASN A 163 -2.78 -14.71 12.57
CA ASN A 163 -3.17 -16.06 12.97
C ASN A 163 -2.01 -17.02 13.22
N ASP A 164 -0.82 -16.75 12.66
CA ASP A 164 0.29 -17.70 12.66
C ASP A 164 1.49 -17.18 13.46
N ASP A 165 2.13 -16.09 13.01
CA ASP A 165 3.28 -15.49 13.71
C ASP A 165 3.22 -13.96 13.66
N PRO A 166 2.64 -13.32 14.70
CA PRO A 166 2.51 -11.88 14.76
C PRO A 166 3.82 -11.11 14.77
N ASN A 167 4.94 -11.73 15.13
CA ASN A 167 6.23 -11.04 15.30
C ASN A 167 7.21 -11.35 14.19
N ASN A 168 6.74 -11.98 13.12
CA ASN A 168 7.57 -12.31 11.98
C ASN A 168 8.10 -11.03 11.31
N ILE A 169 9.39 -10.78 11.51
CA ILE A 169 10.10 -9.57 11.09
C ILE A 169 10.06 -9.42 9.56
N GLU A 170 10.24 -10.51 8.81
CA GLU A 170 10.24 -10.49 7.34
C GLU A 170 8.84 -10.18 6.78
N VAL A 171 7.81 -10.84 7.31
CA VAL A 171 6.43 -10.61 6.87
C VAL A 171 5.96 -9.19 7.23
N ARG A 172 6.31 -8.69 8.43
CA ARG A 172 6.04 -7.30 8.83
C ARG A 172 6.70 -6.30 7.88
N TYR A 173 7.93 -6.58 7.46
CA TYR A 173 8.67 -5.75 6.51
C TYR A 173 7.98 -5.69 5.14
N TYR A 174 7.71 -6.85 4.50
CA TYR A 174 7.04 -6.88 3.20
C TYR A 174 5.61 -6.32 3.26
N LEU A 175 4.88 -6.55 4.35
CA LEU A 175 3.58 -5.92 4.57
C LEU A 175 3.69 -4.39 4.57
N ALA A 176 4.72 -3.80 5.19
CA ALA A 176 4.94 -2.35 5.17
C ALA A 176 5.19 -1.84 3.75
N LEU A 177 5.94 -2.58 2.92
CA LEU A 177 6.18 -2.23 1.51
C LEU A 177 4.88 -2.32 0.69
N CYS A 178 4.06 -3.36 0.88
CA CYS A 178 2.72 -3.44 0.28
C CYS A 178 1.85 -2.23 0.67
N GLN A 179 1.80 -1.91 1.96
CA GLN A 179 1.03 -0.77 2.47
C GLN A 179 1.53 0.55 1.89
N MET A 180 2.85 0.68 1.72
CA MET A 180 3.42 1.79 0.99
C MET A 180 2.81 1.80 -0.41
N GLU A 181 2.99 0.80 -1.26
CA GLU A 181 2.46 0.84 -2.64
C GLU A 181 0.96 1.09 -2.77
N LEU A 182 0.17 0.62 -1.81
CA LEU A 182 -1.28 0.83 -1.79
C LEU A 182 -1.71 2.22 -1.30
N GLY A 183 -0.76 3.12 -1.04
CA GLY A 183 -1.01 4.51 -0.66
C GLY A 183 -1.16 4.74 0.85
N ASN A 184 -1.04 3.70 1.67
CA ASN A 184 -1.07 3.80 3.14
C ASN A 184 0.31 4.21 3.68
N THR A 185 0.84 5.34 3.19
CA THR A 185 2.20 5.83 3.50
C THR A 185 2.45 6.02 4.99
N GLY A 186 1.47 6.56 5.73
CA GLY A 186 1.62 6.82 7.16
C GLY A 186 1.90 5.56 7.97
N TYR A 187 1.16 4.48 7.69
CA TYR A 187 1.37 3.17 8.30
C TYR A 187 2.76 2.63 7.97
N ALA A 188 3.10 2.63 6.67
CA ALA A 188 4.40 2.14 6.21
C ALA A 188 5.55 2.88 6.89
N ARG A 189 5.43 4.20 7.08
CA ARG A 189 6.45 4.99 7.80
C ARG A 189 6.60 4.57 9.25
N GLN A 190 5.51 4.35 9.98
CA GLN A 190 5.57 3.92 11.38
C GLN A 190 6.33 2.60 11.48
N VAL A 191 5.92 1.61 10.69
CA VAL A 191 6.55 0.29 10.70
C VAL A 191 8.01 0.34 10.26
N LEU A 192 8.33 1.04 9.16
CA LEU A 192 9.70 1.16 8.66
C LEU A 192 10.62 1.95 9.60
N THR A 193 10.08 2.88 10.40
CA THR A 193 10.86 3.59 11.43
C THR A 193 11.35 2.61 12.48
N ASN A 194 10.49 1.69 12.94
CA ASN A 194 10.86 0.68 13.93
C ASN A 194 11.92 -0.28 13.38
N PHE A 195 11.84 -0.63 12.09
CA PHE A 195 12.90 -1.42 11.44
C PHE A 195 14.22 -0.66 11.36
N ALA A 196 14.19 0.61 10.94
CA ALA A 196 15.38 1.46 10.83
C ALA A 196 16.08 1.65 12.18
N ASP A 197 15.32 1.76 13.27
CA ASP A 197 15.84 2.10 14.59
C ASP A 197 16.18 0.84 15.44
N SER A 198 15.72 -0.36 15.05
CA SER A 198 15.90 -1.62 15.81
C SER A 198 17.21 -2.37 15.54
N GLY A 199 18.04 -1.92 14.58
CA GLY A 199 19.29 -2.61 14.21
C GLY A 199 19.08 -3.98 13.57
N SER A 200 17.87 -4.27 13.08
CA SER A 200 17.54 -5.51 12.37
C SER A 200 18.33 -5.66 11.06
N ALA A 201 18.32 -6.87 10.47
CA ALA A 201 18.89 -7.09 9.13
C ALA A 201 18.28 -6.17 8.06
N PHE A 202 17.06 -5.69 8.28
CA PHE A 202 16.35 -4.76 7.41
C PHE A 202 16.60 -3.28 7.74
N ALA A 203 17.35 -2.94 8.79
CA ALA A 203 17.46 -1.56 9.26
C ALA A 203 17.98 -0.59 8.19
N THR A 204 18.96 -1.04 7.41
CA THR A 204 19.56 -0.22 6.35
C THR A 204 18.62 -0.04 5.17
N ASP A 205 17.93 -1.11 4.77
CA ASP A 205 16.96 -1.08 3.67
C ASP A 205 15.69 -0.33 4.07
N ALA A 206 15.29 -0.42 5.33
CA ALA A 206 14.17 0.33 5.89
C ALA A 206 14.42 1.84 5.81
N ASN A 207 15.66 2.32 5.99
CA ASN A 207 15.99 3.73 5.79
C ASN A 207 15.76 4.19 4.34
N TRP A 208 16.03 3.33 3.36
CA TRP A 208 15.72 3.61 1.95
C TRP A 208 14.22 3.73 1.71
N PHE A 209 13.43 2.72 2.13
CA PHE A 209 11.99 2.75 1.92
C PHE A 209 11.28 3.84 2.73
N LEU A 210 11.79 4.16 3.92
CA LEU A 210 11.31 5.29 4.72
C LEU A 210 11.60 6.64 4.02
N ALA A 211 12.75 6.78 3.37
CA ALA A 211 13.05 7.95 2.55
C ALA A 211 12.10 8.09 1.36
N LEU A 212 11.78 6.98 0.68
CA LEU A 212 10.81 6.96 -0.42
C LEU A 212 9.38 7.28 0.05
N ALA A 213 8.98 6.78 1.23
CA ALA A 213 7.71 7.14 1.84
C ALA A 213 7.61 8.66 2.10
N HIS A 214 8.67 9.28 2.63
CA HIS A 214 8.74 10.73 2.80
C HIS A 214 8.75 11.49 1.47
N LEU A 215 9.43 10.96 0.45
CA LEU A 215 9.45 11.54 -0.90
C LEU A 215 8.04 11.63 -1.48
N ARG A 216 7.23 10.58 -1.32
CA ARG A 216 5.85 10.52 -1.79
C ARG A 216 4.92 11.54 -1.13
N GLU A 217 5.22 11.90 0.12
CA GLU A 217 4.53 12.96 0.86
C GLU A 217 5.14 14.36 0.64
N ASN A 218 6.11 14.49 -0.28
CA ASN A 218 6.88 15.72 -0.52
C ASN A 218 7.61 16.26 0.73
N SER A 219 7.90 15.39 1.69
CA SER A 219 8.65 15.72 2.90
C SER A 219 10.16 15.65 2.64
N TYR A 220 10.69 16.56 1.81
CA TYR A 220 12.06 16.50 1.29
C TYR A 220 13.14 16.56 2.38
N ASN A 221 12.93 17.30 3.47
CA ASN A 221 13.86 17.35 4.59
C ASN A 221 13.98 15.99 5.30
N ALA A 222 12.85 15.34 5.60
CA ALA A 222 12.84 14.02 6.23
C ALA A 222 13.39 12.95 5.29
N CYS A 223 13.06 13.04 4.00
CA CYS A 223 13.65 12.21 2.96
C CYS A 223 15.18 12.33 2.97
N ARG A 224 15.72 13.55 2.95
CA ARG A 224 17.17 13.81 2.97
C ARG A 224 17.85 13.22 4.21
N GLN A 225 17.27 13.39 5.39
CA GLN A 225 17.80 12.85 6.64
C GLN A 225 17.94 11.32 6.58
N ARG A 226 16.93 10.62 6.06
CA ARG A 226 16.97 9.16 5.92
C ARG A 226 17.96 8.70 4.86
N LEU A 227 18.03 9.37 3.71
CA LEU A 227 19.00 9.05 2.65
C LEU A 227 20.46 9.17 3.12
N THR A 228 20.77 10.13 4.01
CA THR A 228 22.12 10.28 4.55
C THR A 228 22.54 9.20 5.54
N GLN A 229 21.59 8.39 6.03
CA GLN A 229 21.87 7.26 6.93
C GLN A 229 22.21 5.98 6.18
N ILE A 230 22.08 5.96 4.85
CA ILE A 230 22.37 4.79 4.02
C ILE A 230 23.90 4.66 3.84
N PRO A 231 24.53 3.57 4.29
CA PRO A 231 25.97 3.37 4.25
C PRO A 231 26.44 3.03 2.83
N THR A 232 27.72 3.26 2.56
CA THR A 232 28.31 3.18 1.20
C THR A 232 28.31 1.79 0.58
N ASP A 233 28.21 0.76 1.42
CA ASP A 233 28.19 -0.66 1.05
C ASP A 233 26.77 -1.22 0.84
N ASN A 234 25.72 -0.42 1.13
CA ASN A 234 24.34 -0.85 0.89
C ASN A 234 23.97 -0.76 -0.61
N THR A 235 23.14 -1.70 -1.07
CA THR A 235 22.66 -1.80 -2.46
C THR A 235 22.00 -0.50 -2.96
N TYR A 236 21.26 0.20 -2.09
CA TYR A 236 20.55 1.43 -2.45
C TYR A 236 21.41 2.70 -2.38
N TYR A 237 22.67 2.62 -1.95
CA TYR A 237 23.50 3.81 -1.76
C TYR A 237 23.63 4.67 -3.03
N LYS A 238 23.84 4.04 -4.19
CA LYS A 238 23.97 4.76 -5.46
C LYS A 238 22.70 5.52 -5.82
N ASP A 239 21.54 4.93 -5.56
CA ASP A 239 20.25 5.56 -5.85
C ASP A 239 19.89 6.61 -4.80
N ALA A 240 20.30 6.42 -3.55
CA ALA A 240 20.24 7.46 -2.53
C ALA A 240 20.99 8.72 -2.93
N GLN A 241 22.21 8.60 -3.47
CA GLN A 241 22.97 9.75 -3.96
C GLN A 241 22.30 10.44 -5.16
N LYS A 242 21.74 9.67 -6.09
CA LYS A 242 20.99 10.23 -7.23
C LYS A 242 19.74 10.96 -6.76
N LEU A 243 19.00 10.39 -5.80
CA LEU A 243 17.80 10.97 -5.25
C LEU A 243 18.10 12.24 -4.45
N LEU A 244 19.14 12.24 -3.62
CA LEU A 244 19.63 13.42 -2.88
C LEU A 244 19.88 14.61 -3.81
N LYS A 245 20.50 14.35 -4.96
CA LYS A 245 20.73 15.36 -6.00
C LYS A 245 19.45 15.79 -6.71
N ALA A 246 18.52 14.86 -6.94
CA ALA A 246 17.24 15.16 -7.60
C ALA A 246 16.29 16.01 -6.73
N ILE A 247 16.44 15.95 -5.41
CA ILE A 247 15.71 16.78 -4.45
C ILE A 247 16.53 17.99 -3.97
N GLU A 248 17.70 18.26 -4.57
CA GLU A 248 18.50 19.44 -4.25
C GLU A 248 17.76 20.71 -4.71
N GLY A 249 17.43 21.59 -3.77
CA GLY A 249 16.66 22.82 -4.05
C GLY A 249 15.13 22.67 -4.01
N LYS A 250 14.61 21.50 -3.63
CA LYS A 250 13.21 21.31 -3.21
C LYS A 250 13.10 21.32 -1.69
#